data_AF-A0A073K443-F1
#
_entry.id   AF-A0A073K443-F1
#
_cell.length_a   1.000
_cell.length_b   1.000
_cell.length_c   1.000
_cell.angle_alpha   90.00
_cell.angle_beta   90.00
_cell.angle_gamma   90.00
#
_symmetry.space_group_name_H-M   'P 1'
#
loop_
_entity.id
_entity.type
_entity.pdbx_description
1 polymer ?
#
loop_
_entity_poly.entity_id
_entity_poly.type
_entity_poly.pdbx_seq_one_letter_code
_entity_poly.pdbx_strand_id
1 'polypeptide(L)' 'MHQSNPNGVCNKCTKGLFNSVPDNERGIFKQLTDMYPNLKIKVSTEIDSDLPYPRDTLSFEVINGLAENVVKIRK' A
#
# COMPACT_ATOMS: atom_id res chain seq x y z
N MET A 1 -0.33 10.53 -0.02
CA MET A 1 -1.35 10.05 0.94
C MET A 1 -0.64 9.52 2.16
N HIS A 2 -0.94 10.06 3.32
CA HIS A 2 -0.39 9.59 4.59
C HIS A 2 -1.48 8.82 5.35
N GLN A 3 -1.20 7.59 5.79
CA GLN A 3 -2.11 6.83 6.65
C GLN A 3 -1.66 6.94 8.09
N SER A 4 -2.56 7.40 8.96
CA SER A 4 -2.35 7.39 10.41
C SER A 4 -2.61 5.98 10.97
N ASN A 5 -1.82 5.00 10.51
CA ASN A 5 -1.92 3.62 10.97
C ASN A 5 -0.59 3.16 11.57
N PRO A 6 -0.46 3.10 12.91
CA PRO A 6 0.81 2.81 13.57
C PRO A 6 1.30 1.38 13.30
N ASN A 7 0.42 0.48 12.81
CA ASN A 7 0.79 -0.86 12.40
C ASN A 7 1.37 -0.91 10.98
N GLY A 8 1.57 0.20 10.27
CA GLY A 8 1.94 0.17 8.86
C GLY A 8 0.74 0.31 7.92
N VAL A 9 1.03 0.38 6.61
CA VAL A 9 0.02 0.60 5.58
C VAL A 9 -1.04 -0.52 5.63
N CYS A 10 -2.32 -0.14 5.50
CA CYS A 10 -3.42 -1.09 5.57
C CYS A 10 -3.37 -2.17 4.47
N ASN A 11 -3.32 -3.44 4.90
CA ASN A 11 -3.30 -4.62 4.03
C ASN A 11 -4.52 -4.68 3.09
N LYS A 12 -5.71 -4.29 3.57
CA LYS A 12 -6.92 -4.24 2.74
C LYS A 12 -6.82 -3.16 1.66
N CYS A 13 -6.11 -2.06 1.94
CA CYS A 13 -5.92 -0.99 0.96
C CYS A 13 -4.96 -1.39 -0.16
N THR A 14 -3.99 -2.27 0.12
CA THR A 14 -2.97 -2.74 -0.85
C THR A 14 -3.32 -4.07 -1.52
N LYS A 15 -4.49 -4.68 -1.24
CA LYS A 15 -4.91 -5.90 -1.91
C LYS A 15 -4.87 -5.72 -3.44
N GLY A 16 -4.32 -6.67 -4.17
CA GLY A 16 -4.22 -6.57 -5.64
C GLY A 16 -3.07 -5.72 -6.16
N LEU A 17 -2.33 -5.02 -5.28
CA LEU A 17 -1.23 -4.14 -5.68
C LEU A 17 0.10 -4.90 -5.80
N PHE A 18 0.40 -5.78 -4.84
CA PHE A 18 1.65 -6.57 -4.82
C PHE A 18 1.48 -8.02 -5.30
N ASN A 19 0.23 -8.45 -5.46
CA ASN A 19 -0.15 -9.81 -5.84
C ASN A 19 -1.47 -9.75 -6.62
N SER A 20 -1.69 -10.71 -7.51
CA SER A 20 -2.97 -10.79 -8.24
C SER A 20 -4.11 -11.24 -7.32
N VAL A 21 -5.28 -10.64 -7.47
CA VAL A 21 -6.53 -10.98 -6.76
C VAL A 21 -7.72 -10.73 -7.69
N PRO A 22 -8.89 -11.35 -7.43
CA PRO A 22 -10.13 -11.03 -8.15
C PRO A 22 -10.51 -9.54 -8.06
N ASP A 23 -11.18 -9.03 -9.09
CA ASP A 23 -11.47 -7.60 -9.24
C ASP A 23 -12.29 -7.02 -8.07
N ASN A 24 -13.24 -7.80 -7.56
CA ASN A 24 -14.07 -7.45 -6.41
C ASN A 24 -13.32 -7.47 -5.07
N GLU A 25 -12.07 -7.93 -5.05
CA GLU A 25 -11.21 -7.95 -3.86
C GLU A 25 -10.09 -6.91 -3.89
N ARG A 26 -9.93 -6.18 -5.00
CA ARG A 26 -8.88 -5.17 -5.16
C ARG A 26 -9.02 -4.09 -4.08
N GLY A 27 -7.91 -3.71 -3.47
CA GLY A 27 -7.84 -2.60 -2.54
C GLY A 27 -7.90 -1.26 -3.25
N ILE A 28 -8.09 -0.20 -2.48
CA ILE A 28 -8.29 1.17 -3.02
C ILE A 28 -7.16 1.62 -3.95
N PHE A 29 -5.89 1.28 -3.65
CA PHE A 29 -4.78 1.73 -4.47
C PHE A 29 -4.78 1.08 -5.85
N LYS A 30 -5.10 -0.22 -5.92
CA LYS A 30 -5.19 -0.94 -7.20
C LYS A 30 -6.38 -0.43 -8.02
N GLN A 31 -7.55 -0.27 -7.38
CA GLN A 31 -8.75 0.28 -8.04
C GLN A 31 -8.48 1.67 -8.64
N LEU A 32 -7.84 2.57 -7.89
CA LEU A 32 -7.53 3.93 -8.34
C LEU A 32 -6.59 3.93 -9.55
N THR A 33 -5.55 3.10 -9.52
CA THR A 33 -4.55 3.09 -10.61
C THR A 33 -5.03 2.37 -11.85
N ASP A 34 -5.98 1.43 -11.71
CA ASP A 34 -6.66 0.81 -12.85
C ASP A 34 -7.64 1.80 -13.52
N MET A 35 -8.35 2.60 -12.70
CA MET A 35 -9.28 3.61 -13.20
C MET A 35 -8.56 4.81 -13.83
N TYR A 36 -7.39 5.18 -13.31
CA TYR A 36 -6.60 6.32 -13.76
C TYR A 36 -5.17 5.87 -14.12
N PRO A 37 -4.93 5.42 -15.37
CA PRO A 37 -3.67 4.78 -15.75
C PRO A 37 -2.42 5.66 -15.61
N ASN A 38 -2.57 6.99 -15.59
CA ASN A 38 -1.44 7.93 -15.43
C ASN A 38 -1.31 8.48 -14.00
N LEU A 39 -2.12 7.97 -13.06
CA LEU A 39 -2.11 8.44 -11.67
C LEU A 39 -0.83 8.01 -10.98
N LYS A 40 -0.16 8.98 -10.35
CA LYS A 40 0.99 8.77 -9.47
C LYS A 40 0.56 8.92 -8.03
N ILE A 41 0.68 7.86 -7.24
CA ILE A 41 0.33 7.87 -5.82
C ILE A 41 1.59 7.61 -5.00
N LYS A 42 1.89 8.48 -4.04
CA LYS A 42 2.89 8.22 -2.99
C LYS A 42 2.18 7.94 -1.68
N VAL A 43 2.41 6.77 -1.09
CA VAL A 43 1.77 6.34 0.16
C VAL A 43 2.83 6.18 1.24
N SER A 44 2.56 6.72 2.43
CA SER A 44 3.39 6.52 3.62
C SER A 44 2.51 6.34 4.85
N THR A 45 3.13 5.86 5.93
CA THR A 45 2.52 5.71 7.25
C THR A 45 3.54 6.05 8.32
N GLU A 46 3.08 6.44 9.50
CA GLU A 46 3.90 6.41 10.71
C GLU A 46 3.81 5.01 11.34
N ILE A 47 4.90 4.53 11.94
CA ILE A 47 4.91 3.28 12.70
C ILE A 47 5.20 3.52 14.16
N ASP A 48 4.54 2.73 15.00
CA ASP A 48 4.88 2.56 16.40
C ASP A 48 5.72 1.29 16.54
N SER A 49 6.99 1.45 16.93
CA SER A 49 7.95 0.35 17.08
C SER A 49 7.63 -0.60 18.22
N ASP A 50 6.78 -0.18 19.16
CA ASP A 50 6.44 -0.96 20.35
C ASP A 50 5.26 -1.92 20.10
N LEU A 51 4.63 -1.85 18.92
CA LEU A 51 3.53 -2.74 18.56
C LEU A 51 4.03 -4.15 18.21
N PRO A 52 3.38 -5.21 18.77
CA PRO A 52 3.86 -6.59 18.62
C PRO A 52 3.70 -7.16 17.22
N TYR A 53 2.80 -6.60 16.40
CA TYR A 53 2.44 -7.13 15.08
C TYR A 53 2.36 -6.04 14.00
N PRO A 54 3.49 -5.40 13.66
CA PRO A 54 3.51 -4.44 12.56
C PRO A 54 3.24 -5.17 11.23
N ARG A 55 2.53 -4.49 10.32
CA ARG A 55 2.22 -4.94 8.96
C ARG A 55 3.40 -4.69 8.05
N ASP A 56 3.52 -5.50 7.01
CA ASP A 56 4.75 -5.56 6.21
C ASP A 56 5.18 -4.26 5.50
N THR A 57 4.31 -3.27 5.25
CA THR A 57 4.62 -2.14 4.33
C THR A 57 4.60 -0.77 5.03
N LEU A 58 5.68 0.00 4.88
CA LEU A 58 5.83 1.38 5.39
C LEU A 58 5.39 2.42 4.36
N SER A 59 5.88 2.27 3.15
CA SER A 59 5.63 3.22 2.07
C SER A 59 5.80 2.54 0.73
N PHE A 60 5.18 3.14 -0.28
CA PHE A 60 5.40 2.79 -1.69
C PHE A 60 4.92 3.93 -2.58
N GLU A 61 5.31 3.84 -3.84
CA GLU A 61 4.76 4.65 -4.91
C GLU A 61 3.99 3.74 -5.87
N VAL A 62 2.98 4.28 -6.54
CA VAL A 62 2.34 3.62 -7.69
C VAL A 62 2.48 4.53 -8.88
N ILE A 63 3.12 4.04 -9.94
CA ILE A 63 3.34 4.75 -11.18
C ILE A 63 2.82 3.85 -12.29
N ASN A 64 1.86 4.34 -13.08
CA ASN A 64 1.28 3.59 -14.18
C ASN A 64 0.73 2.21 -13.78
N GLY A 65 0.11 2.12 -12.60
CA GLY A 65 -0.44 0.87 -12.06
C GLY A 65 0.59 -0.12 -11.51
N LEU A 66 1.88 0.24 -11.51
CA LEU A 66 2.97 -0.56 -10.97
C LEU A 66 3.44 0.00 -9.64
N ALA A 67 3.65 -0.87 -8.65
CA ALA A 67 4.18 -0.48 -7.35
C ALA A 67 5.70 -0.35 -7.40
N GLU A 68 6.19 0.81 -7.02
CA GLU A 68 7.60 1.21 -7.05
C GLU A 68 8.05 1.63 -5.64
N ASN A 69 9.37 1.66 -5.42
CA ASN A 69 9.98 2.20 -4.17
C ASN A 69 9.35 1.62 -2.88
N VAL A 70 9.01 0.33 -2.90
CA VAL A 70 8.30 -0.34 -1.80
C VAL A 70 9.25 -0.53 -0.62
N VAL A 71 8.93 0.11 0.51
CA VAL A 71 9.66 -0.04 1.76
C VAL A 71 8.88 -0.96 2.68
N LYS A 72 9.52 -2.07 3.07
CA LYS A 72 8.96 -3.05 4.00
C LYS A 72 9.48 -2.84 5.42
N ILE A 73 8.68 -3.18 6.42
CA ILE A 73 9.15 -3.25 7.81
C ILE A 73 10.06 -4.47 7.92
N ARG A 74 11.35 -4.27 8.19
CA ARG A 74 12.27 -5.37 8.52
C ARG A 74 11.95 -5.85 9.94
N LYS A 75 11.70 -7.15 10.09
CA LYS A 75 11.80 -7.83 11.38
C LYS A 75 13.24 -8.21 11.63
#